data_AF-A0AAJ6E5T4-F1
#
_entry.id   AF-A0AAJ6E5T4-F1
#
_cell.length_a   1.000
_cell.length_b   1.000
_cell.length_c   1.000
_cell.angle_alpha   90.00
_cell.angle_beta   90.00
_cell.angle_gamma   90.00
#
_symmetry.space_group_name_H-M   'P 1'
#
loop_
_entity.id
_entity.type
_entity.pdbx_description
1 polymer ?
#
loop_
_entity_poly.entity_id
_entity_poly.type
_entity_poly.pdbx_seq_one_letter_code
_entity_poly.pdbx_strand_id
1 'polypeptide(L)'
;MEAVANTARATILPTAWINIPPPSADGIRSQRLRDGRELRLKLSTHCLGQEQRGPRAVLVYALKGNVIIDNSMGYGVAGRAILDVATRAFLDVSCQLKQVGHVTP
;
A
#
# COMPACT_ATOMS: atom_id res chain seq x y z
N MET A 1 -11.79 -17.00 2.63
CA MET A 1 -10.64 -16.22 2.13
C MET A 1 -10.61 -14.82 2.73
N GLU A 2 -11.68 -14.04 2.58
CA GLU A 2 -11.76 -12.68 3.15
C GLU A 2 -11.66 -12.66 4.69
N ALA A 3 -12.27 -13.65 5.37
CA ALA A 3 -12.12 -13.82 6.81
C ALA A 3 -10.65 -14.04 7.25
N VAL A 4 -9.89 -14.89 6.53
CA VAL A 4 -8.47 -15.14 6.81
C VAL A 4 -7.64 -13.87 6.56
N ALA A 5 -7.93 -13.17 5.46
CA ALA A 5 -7.31 -11.88 5.15
C ALA A 5 -7.59 -10.83 6.23
N ASN A 6 -8.82 -10.75 6.75
CA ASN A 6 -9.19 -9.80 7.80
C ASN A 6 -8.55 -10.16 9.14
N THR A 7 -8.51 -11.44 9.52
CA THR A 7 -7.82 -11.91 10.72
C THR A 7 -6.31 -11.63 10.66
N ALA A 8 -5.69 -11.85 9.49
CA ALA A 8 -4.28 -11.53 9.30
C ALA A 8 -4.04 -10.01 9.41
N ARG A 9 -4.84 -9.19 8.70
CA ARG A 9 -4.77 -7.72 8.71
C ARG A 9 -4.89 -7.11 10.10
N ALA A 10 -5.77 -7.65 10.95
CA ALA A 10 -6.04 -7.11 12.28
C ALA A 10 -4.81 -7.07 13.22
N THR A 11 -3.66 -7.63 12.81
CA THR A 11 -2.44 -7.65 13.63
C THR A 11 -1.17 -7.34 12.84
N ILE A 12 -1.28 -6.83 11.61
CA ILE A 12 -0.12 -6.32 10.87
C ILE A 12 0.17 -4.90 11.39
N LEU A 13 0.86 -4.93 12.54
CA LEU A 13 1.55 -3.87 13.29
C LEU A 13 0.71 -2.93 14.19
N PRO A 14 1.09 -2.84 15.49
CA PRO A 14 1.09 -1.60 16.23
C PRO A 14 2.34 -0.80 15.85
N THR A 15 2.44 -0.31 14.62
CA THR A 15 3.37 0.80 14.37
C THR A 15 2.57 2.04 14.70
N ALA A 16 2.93 2.72 15.78
CA ALA A 16 2.58 4.12 15.90
C ALA A 16 2.90 4.77 14.55
N TRP A 17 1.96 5.57 14.05
CA TRP A 17 2.08 6.24 12.76
C TRP A 17 3.15 7.31 12.90
N ILE A 18 4.43 6.93 12.86
CA ILE A 18 5.53 7.85 13.08
C ILE A 18 5.57 8.77 11.86
N ASN A 19 5.22 10.03 12.06
CA ASN A 19 5.29 11.12 11.08
C ASN A 19 4.40 10.98 9.84
N ILE A 20 3.32 10.19 9.91
CA ILE A 20 2.33 10.11 8.82
C ILE A 20 0.99 10.58 9.38
N PRO A 21 0.43 11.72 8.88
CA PRO A 21 -0.91 12.14 9.23
C PRO A 21 -1.92 11.02 8.96
N PRO A 22 -2.98 10.88 9.78
CA PRO A 22 -4.08 9.98 9.45
C PRO A 22 -4.62 10.32 8.05
N PRO A 23 -5.07 9.33 7.28
CA PRO A 23 -5.63 9.60 5.96
C PRO A 23 -6.87 10.48 6.11
N SER A 24 -7.12 11.34 5.13
CA SER A 24 -8.37 12.08 5.04
C SER A 24 -9.55 11.12 4.84
N ALA A 25 -10.77 11.60 5.06
CA ALA A 25 -12.00 10.79 4.93
C ALA A 25 -12.16 10.12 3.55
N ASP A 26 -11.50 10.64 2.52
CA ASP A 26 -11.46 10.12 1.15
C ASP A 26 -10.38 9.04 0.91
N GLY A 27 -9.64 8.65 1.96
CA GLY A 27 -8.56 7.67 1.92
C GLY A 27 -7.26 8.18 1.31
N ILE A 28 -7.15 9.49 1.05
CA ILE A 28 -5.91 10.11 0.57
C ILE A 28 -4.95 10.32 1.75
N ARG A 29 -3.67 10.05 1.49
CA ARG A 29 -2.57 10.34 2.40
C ARG A 29 -1.75 11.46 1.81
N SER A 30 -1.61 12.56 2.55
CA SER A 30 -0.72 13.66 2.18
C SER A 30 0.54 13.65 3.03
N GLN A 31 1.69 13.87 2.41
CA GLN A 31 2.97 13.99 3.10
C GLN A 31 3.86 15.00 2.38
N ARG A 32 4.60 15.81 3.14
CA ARG A 32 5.64 16.66 2.57
C ARG A 32 6.93 15.87 2.41
N LEU A 33 7.47 15.85 1.20
CA LEU A 33 8.76 15.24 0.88
C LEU A 33 9.91 16.08 1.47
N ARG A 34 11.11 15.49 1.52
CA ARG A 34 12.32 16.15 2.06
C ARG A 34 12.69 17.43 1.29
N ASP A 35 12.33 17.51 0.02
CA ASP A 35 12.55 18.67 -0.85
C ASP A 35 11.44 19.72 -0.76
N GLY A 36 10.47 19.54 0.13
CA GLY A 36 9.37 20.48 0.35
C GLY A 36 8.14 20.26 -0.52
N ARG A 37 8.19 19.39 -1.54
CA ARG A 37 7.04 19.09 -2.41
C ARG A 37 5.96 18.32 -1.66
N GLU A 38 4.70 18.57 -2.00
CA GLU A 38 3.57 17.81 -1.47
C GLU A 38 3.40 16.50 -2.26
N LEU A 39 3.29 15.37 -1.55
CA LEU A 39 2.88 14.09 -2.10
C LEU A 39 1.47 13.78 -1.62
N ARG A 40 0.58 13.46 -2.56
CA ARG A 40 -0.77 12.95 -2.30
C ARG A 40 -0.88 11.53 -2.85
N LEU A 41 -1.20 10.58 -2.00
CA LEU A 41 -1.21 9.15 -2.31
C LEU A 41 -2.57 8.55 -1.99
N LYS A 42 -3.14 7.81 -2.94
CA LYS A 42 -4.32 6.97 -2.70
C LYS A 42 -4.01 5.54 -3.11
N LEU A 43 -4.02 4.62 -2.14
CA LEU A 43 -3.76 3.20 -2.35
C LEU A 43 -4.98 2.37 -1.99
N SER A 44 -5.13 1.27 -2.71
CA SER A 44 -6.08 0.21 -2.43
C SER A 44 -5.37 -1.14 -2.49
N THR A 45 -5.77 -2.06 -1.62
CA THR A 45 -5.23 -3.41 -1.56
C THR A 45 -6.34 -4.42 -1.77
N HIS A 46 -6.10 -5.39 -2.65
CA HIS A 46 -7.06 -6.45 -2.96
C HIS A 46 -6.41 -7.80 -2.68
N CYS A 47 -7.05 -8.64 -1.86
CA CYS A 47 -6.57 -10.00 -1.64
C CYS A 47 -6.80 -10.80 -2.92
N LEU A 48 -5.73 -11.30 -3.53
CA LEU A 48 -5.80 -12.13 -4.73
C LEU A 48 -6.05 -13.60 -4.37
N GLY A 49 -5.51 -14.04 -3.24
CA GLY A 49 -5.59 -15.44 -2.86
C GLY A 49 -4.64 -15.82 -1.74
N GLN A 50 -4.73 -17.10 -1.38
CA GLN A 50 -3.76 -17.77 -0.53
C GLN A 50 -2.92 -18.71 -1.40
N GLU A 51 -1.61 -18.71 -1.19
CA GLU A 51 -0.65 -19.56 -1.88
C GLU A 51 0.21 -20.32 -0.85
N GLN A 52 0.92 -21.36 -1.31
CA GLN A 52 1.97 -22.00 -0.52
C GLN A 52 3.34 -21.59 -1.07
N ARG A 53 4.23 -21.14 -0.19
CA ARG A 53 5.64 -20.84 -0.49
C ARG A 53 6.54 -21.67 0.40
N GLY A 54 6.96 -22.83 -0.12
CA GLY A 54 7.64 -23.85 0.68
C GLY A 54 6.73 -24.31 1.83
N PRO A 55 7.17 -24.24 3.10
CA PRO A 55 6.35 -24.64 4.25
C PRO A 55 5.35 -23.56 4.70
N ARG A 56 5.34 -22.37 4.07
CA ARG A 56 4.56 -21.22 4.54
C ARG A 56 3.30 -21.01 3.71
N ALA A 57 2.17 -20.96 4.40
CA ALA A 57 0.92 -20.45 3.85
C ALA A 57 0.98 -18.91 3.80
N VAL A 58 0.80 -18.34 2.61
CA VAL A 58 0.90 -16.90 2.40
C VAL A 58 -0.37 -16.33 1.79
N LEU A 59 -0.73 -15.10 2.16
CA LEU A 59 -1.73 -14.30 1.47
C LEU A 59 -1.05 -13.37 0.50
N VAL A 60 -1.63 -13.26 -0.69
CA VAL A 60 -1.13 -12.41 -1.76
C VAL A 60 -2.10 -11.26 -1.97
N TYR A 61 -1.56 -10.05 -1.94
CA TYR A 61 -2.32 -8.83 -2.19
C TYR A 61 -1.81 -8.12 -3.43
N ALA A 62 -2.72 -7.66 -4.27
CA ALA A 62 -2.44 -6.62 -5.26
C ALA A 62 -2.55 -5.25 -4.60
N LEU A 63 -1.56 -4.41 -4.83
CA LEU A 63 -1.57 -2.99 -4.50
C LEU A 63 -1.83 -2.19 -5.77
N LYS A 64 -2.79 -1.27 -5.74
CA LYS A 64 -3.07 -0.34 -6.84
C LYS A 64 -3.38 1.04 -6.30
N GLY A 65 -3.01 2.07 -7.05
CA GLY A 65 -3.34 3.43 -6.65
C GLY A 65 -2.70 4.49 -7.52
N ASN A 66 -2.73 5.71 -7.02
CA ASN A 66 -2.17 6.87 -7.70
C ASN A 66 -1.39 7.73 -6.70
N VAL A 67 -0.35 8.38 -7.21
CA VAL A 67 0.43 9.40 -6.52
C VAL A 67 0.38 10.67 -7.36
N ILE A 68 0.20 11.80 -6.69
CA ILE A 68 0.40 13.13 -7.27
C ILE A 68 1.50 13.81 -6.47
N ILE A 69 2.49 14.36 -7.18
CA ILE A 69 3.54 15.19 -6.59
C ILE A 69 3.33 16.62 -7.04
N ASP A 70 3.28 17.54 -6.07
CA ASP A 70 3.21 18.98 -6.25
C ASP A 70 2.04 19.43 -7.17
N ASN A 71 0.91 18.72 -7.08
CA ASN A 71 -0.29 18.91 -7.89
C ASN A 71 -0.03 19.01 -9.41
N SER A 72 1.09 18.46 -9.89
CA SER A 72 1.55 18.67 -11.26
C SER A 72 1.95 17.37 -11.94
N MET A 73 2.54 16.41 -11.23
CA MET A 73 3.01 15.15 -11.82
C MET A 73 2.28 13.95 -11.23
N GLY A 74 1.62 13.17 -12.09
CA GLY A 74 0.88 11.97 -11.74
C GLY A 74 1.67 10.69 -11.98
N TYR A 75 1.53 9.74 -11.05
CA TYR A 75 2.07 8.40 -11.16
C TYR A 75 0.98 7.36 -10.84
N GLY A 76 0.92 6.34 -11.67
CA GLY A 76 0.17 5.12 -11.39
C GLY A 76 1.02 4.21 -10.51
N VAL A 77 0.39 3.63 -9.50
CA VAL A 77 1.00 2.67 -8.58
C VAL A 77 0.45 1.29 -8.85
N ALA A 78 1.34 0.33 -9.08
CA ALA A 78 1.00 -1.09 -9.13
C ALA A 78 2.02 -1.88 -8.30
N GLY A 79 1.55 -2.85 -7.52
CA GLY A 79 2.43 -3.62 -6.66
C GLY A 79 1.81 -4.93 -6.18
N ARG A 80 2.62 -5.68 -5.45
CA ARG A 80 2.22 -6.93 -4.82
C ARG A 80 2.81 -7.00 -3.41
N ALA A 81 2.02 -7.45 -2.46
CA ALA A 81 2.48 -7.75 -1.11
C ALA A 81 2.18 -9.22 -0.78
N ILE A 82 3.13 -9.87 -0.13
CA ILE A 82 3.06 -11.28 0.25
C ILE A 82 3.20 -11.35 1.75
N LEU A 83 2.18 -11.87 2.40
CA LEU A 83 2.04 -11.89 3.83
C LEU A 83 2.03 -13.33 4.33
N ASP A 84 2.89 -13.67 5.27
CA ASP A 84 2.82 -14.96 5.95
C ASP A 84 1.60 -15.03 6.87
N VAL A 85 0.78 -16.07 6.74
CA VAL A 85 -0.47 -16.17 7.51
C VAL A 85 -0.20 -16.40 9.00
N ALA A 86 0.81 -17.20 9.32
CA ALA A 86 1.11 -17.60 10.69
C ALA A 86 1.73 -16.45 11.50
N THR A 87 2.78 -15.83 10.96
CA THR A 87 3.52 -14.76 11.64
C THR A 87 2.95 -13.37 11.38
N ARG A 88 2.10 -13.22 10.35
CA ARG A 88 1.55 -11.92 9.91
C ARG A 88 2.64 -10.94 9.48
N ALA A 89 3.81 -11.45 9.11
CA ALA A 89 4.92 -10.66 8.59
C ALA A 89 4.84 -10.55 7.07
N PHE A 90 5.17 -9.37 6.54
CA PHE A 90 5.39 -9.22 5.11
C PHE A 90 6.69 -9.95 4.73
N LEU A 91 6.58 -10.91 3.83
CA LEU A 91 7.72 -11.66 3.29
C LEU A 91 8.32 -10.96 2.07
N ASP A 92 7.47 -10.27 1.32
CA ASP A 92 7.86 -9.53 0.12
C ASP A 92 6.85 -8.42 -0.14
N VAL A 93 7.34 -7.24 -0.51
CA VAL A 93 6.52 -6.10 -0.94
C VAL A 93 7.23 -5.45 -2.10
N SER A 94 6.59 -5.47 -3.26
CA SER A 94 7.06 -4.80 -4.46
C SER A 94 6.05 -3.74 -4.89
N CYS A 95 6.59 -2.62 -5.35
CA CYS A 95 5.79 -1.51 -5.85
C CYS A 95 6.52 -0.89 -7.03
N GLN A 96 5.77 -0.59 -8.07
CA GLN A 96 6.23 0.08 -9.27
C GLN A 96 5.44 1.36 -9.45
N LEU A 97 6.17 2.43 -9.77
CA LEU A 97 5.61 3.71 -10.14
C LEU A 97 5.77 3.88 -11.65
N LYS A 98 4.67 4.17 -12.32
CA LYS A 98 4.68 4.55 -13.74
C LYS A 98 4.22 5.99 -13.86
N GLN A 99 5.06 6.84 -14.42
CA GLN A 99 4.67 8.22 -14.72
C GLN A 99 3.52 8.22 -15.72
N VAL A 100 2.45 8.92 -15.38
CA VAL A 100 1.25 9.08 -16.21
C VAL A 100 1.29 10.44 -16.92
N GLY A 101 2.08 11.37 -16.41
CA GLY A 101 2.32 12.69 -17.00
C GLY A 101 1.80 13.80 -16.11
N HIS A 102 1.61 14.97 -16.72
CA HIS A 102 1.05 16.11 -15.99
C HIS A 102 -0.41 15.87 -15.65
N VAL A 103 -0.78 16.20 -14.41
CA VAL A 103 -2.16 16.14 -13.93
C VAL A 103 -2.63 17.55 -13.59
N THR A 104 -3.84 17.88 -14.00
CA THR A 104 -4.52 19.09 -13.52
C THR A 104 -4.97 18.89 -12.07
N PRO A 105 -4.84 19.93 -11.22
CA PRO A 105 -5.32 19.90 -9.84
C PRO A 105 -6.80 19.55 -9.70
#